data_AF-A0A2T7EJQ9-F1
#
_entry.id   AF-A0A2T7EJQ9-F1
#
_cell.length_a   1.000
_cell.length_b   1.000
_cell.length_c   1.000
_cell.angle_alpha   90.00
_cell.angle_beta   90.00
_cell.angle_gamma   90.00
#
_symmetry.space_group_name_H-M   'P 1'
#
loop_
_entity.id
_entity.type
_entity.pdbx_description
1 polymer ?
#
loop_
_entity_poly.entity_id
_entity_poly.type
_entity_poly.pdbx_seq_one_letter_code
_entity_poly.pdbx_strand_id
1 'polypeptide(L)'
;MLLLFTATVFGVGGTLTAIDNMGQIGESLGYPQRSVATFVSLISIWNYIGRVAAGFASEALLARYRIPRPLLVAGVLLLTVPGHLRIAFGVPGPLYAASVLLGFCFGAAYPMILTIISELFGLKYYSTLYNVGNVASTRCYRDSFLVVDSWRR
;
A
#
# COMPACT_ATOMS: atom_id res chain seq x y z
N MET A 1 -6.83 -18.75 -1.39
CA MET A 1 -5.58 -18.35 -0.71
C MET A 1 -4.49 -17.94 -1.66
N LEU A 2 -4.26 -18.71 -2.72
CA LEU A 2 -3.36 -18.29 -3.80
C LEU A 2 -3.70 -16.89 -4.35
N LEU A 3 -4.98 -16.62 -4.66
CA LEU A 3 -5.42 -15.31 -5.20
C LEU A 3 -5.16 -14.13 -4.26
N LEU A 4 -5.44 -14.29 -2.97
CA LEU A 4 -5.17 -13.26 -1.97
C LEU A 4 -3.67 -13.03 -1.83
N PHE A 5 -2.90 -14.11 -1.76
CA PHE A 5 -1.44 -14.07 -1.68
C PHE A 5 -0.81 -13.40 -2.91
N THR A 6 -1.24 -13.74 -4.12
CA THR A 6 -0.75 -13.09 -5.34
C THR A 6 -1.16 -11.62 -5.40
N ALA A 7 -2.38 -11.28 -4.99
CA ALA A 7 -2.85 -9.89 -4.99
C ALA A 7 -2.11 -9.03 -3.95
N THR A 8 -1.79 -9.55 -2.76
CA THR A 8 -0.97 -8.85 -1.78
C THR A 8 0.47 -8.71 -2.23
N VAL A 9 1.10 -9.79 -2.73
CA VAL A 9 2.51 -9.76 -3.15
C VAL A 9 2.72 -8.80 -4.32
N PHE A 10 1.95 -8.95 -5.40
CA PHE A 10 2.17 -8.15 -6.61
C PHE A 10 1.52 -6.76 -6.54
N GLY A 11 0.34 -6.64 -5.94
CA GLY A 11 -0.38 -5.37 -5.86
C GLY A 11 0.13 -4.46 -4.74
N VAL A 12 0.03 -4.94 -3.50
CA VAL A 12 0.43 -4.15 -2.33
C VAL A 12 1.94 -4.05 -2.23
N GLY A 13 2.68 -5.14 -2.50
CA GLY A 13 4.14 -5.15 -2.49
C GLY A 13 4.75 -4.17 -3.49
N GLY A 14 4.27 -4.14 -4.74
CA GLY A 14 4.75 -3.19 -5.74
C GLY A 14 4.53 -1.72 -5.34
N THR A 15 3.34 -1.43 -4.81
CA THR A 15 3.01 -0.08 -4.33
C THR A 15 3.87 0.34 -3.13
N LEU A 16 4.13 -0.60 -2.21
CA LEU A 16 4.99 -0.36 -1.04
C LEU A 16 6.43 -0.10 -1.46
N THR A 17 6.96 -0.87 -2.42
CA THR A 17 8.30 -0.65 -2.98
C THR A 17 8.43 0.75 -3.60
N ALA A 18 7.42 1.22 -4.34
CA ALA A 18 7.43 2.57 -4.90
C ALA A 18 7.42 3.65 -3.80
N ILE A 19 6.65 3.45 -2.72
CA ILE A 19 6.57 4.37 -1.59
C ILE A 19 7.91 4.43 -0.83
N ASP A 20 8.49 3.29 -0.49
CA ASP A 20 9.73 3.21 0.30
C ASP A 20 10.94 3.78 -0.45
N ASN A 21 10.92 3.71 -1.79
CA ASN A 21 11.98 4.26 -2.63
C ASN A 21 11.65 5.68 -3.15
N MET A 22 10.50 6.26 -2.81
CA MET A 22 10.08 7.56 -3.32
C MET A 22 11.09 8.68 -3.02
N GLY A 23 11.75 8.60 -1.86
CA GLY A 23 12.82 9.53 -1.50
C GLY A 23 13.97 9.52 -2.52
N GLN A 24 14.50 8.32 -2.79
CA GLN A 24 15.61 8.10 -3.72
C GLN A 24 15.20 8.39 -5.19
N ILE A 25 13.96 8.08 -5.55
CA ILE A 25 13.40 8.41 -6.87
C ILE A 25 13.34 9.94 -7.05
N GLY A 26 12.87 10.67 -6.04
CA GLY A 26 12.84 12.13 -6.06
C GLY A 26 14.23 12.76 -6.19
N GLU A 27 15.21 12.24 -5.44
CA GLU A 27 16.59 12.70 -5.50
C GLU A 27 17.24 12.44 -6.86
N SER A 28 17.05 11.24 -7.44
CA SER A 28 17.64 10.88 -8.74
C SER A 28 17.04 11.66 -9.92
N LEU A 29 15.80 12.12 -9.79
CA LEU A 29 15.16 13.03 -10.75
C LEU A 29 15.53 14.51 -10.55
N GLY A 30 16.44 14.81 -9.62
CA GLY A 30 16.97 16.16 -9.39
C GLY A 30 16.05 17.09 -8.59
N TYR A 31 15.09 16.55 -7.83
CA TYR A 31 14.23 17.39 -6.99
C TYR A 31 14.99 17.93 -5.78
N PRO A 32 14.69 19.17 -5.34
CA PRO A 32 15.25 19.71 -4.12
C PRO A 32 14.75 18.92 -2.90
N GLN A 33 15.58 18.81 -1.87
CA GLN A 33 15.26 17.98 -0.70
C GLN A 33 13.99 18.38 0.04
N ARG A 34 13.62 19.66 -0.04
CA ARG A 34 12.33 20.16 0.46
C ARG A 34 11.14 19.52 -0.27
N SER A 35 11.22 19.33 -1.58
CA SER A 35 10.17 18.65 -2.37
C SER A 35 10.12 17.16 -2.06
N VAL A 36 11.28 16.51 -1.88
CA VAL A 36 11.36 15.10 -1.49
C VAL A 36 10.67 14.86 -0.15
N ALA A 37 10.96 15.68 0.87
CA ALA A 37 10.27 15.62 2.16
C ALA A 37 8.74 15.88 2.03
N THR A 38 8.35 16.73 1.09
CA THR A 38 6.94 17.00 0.80
C THR A 38 6.25 15.77 0.21
N PHE A 39 6.90 15.01 -0.68
CA PHE A 39 6.33 13.77 -1.24
C PHE A 39 6.05 12.74 -0.14
N VAL A 40 7.02 12.51 0.75
CA VAL A 40 6.86 11.57 1.88
C VAL A 40 5.70 12.01 2.79
N SER A 41 5.59 13.31 3.05
CA SER A 41 4.49 13.86 3.84
C SER A 41 3.13 13.68 3.15
N LEU A 42 3.05 13.92 1.84
CA LEU A 42 1.84 13.70 1.06
C LEU A 42 1.42 12.23 1.06
N ILE A 43 2.36 11.30 0.90
CA ILE A 43 2.07 9.86 0.99
C ILE A 43 1.41 9.53 2.32
N SER A 44 1.96 10.01 3.45
CA SER A 44 1.38 9.76 4.78
C SER A 44 -0.03 10.33 4.95
N ILE A 45 -0.27 11.57 4.51
CA ILE A 45 -1.59 12.20 4.60
C ILE A 45 -2.61 11.40 3.78
N TRP A 46 -2.29 11.10 2.53
CA TRP A 46 -3.19 10.37 1.65
C TRP A 46 -3.34 8.91 2.05
N ASN A 47 -2.34 8.30 2.69
CA ASN A 47 -2.46 6.99 3.30
C ASN A 47 -3.50 6.97 4.41
N TYR A 48 -3.45 7.95 5.31
CA TYR A 48 -4.43 8.09 6.37
C TYR A 48 -5.84 8.25 5.80
N ILE A 49 -6.02 9.17 4.84
CA ILE A 49 -7.31 9.40 4.18
C ILE A 49 -7.81 8.11 3.49
N GLY A 50 -6.93 7.39 2.78
CA GLY A 50 -7.26 6.12 2.13
C GLY A 50 -7.76 5.07 3.11
N ARG A 51 -7.15 4.97 4.29
CA ARG A 51 -7.58 4.02 5.34
C ARG A 51 -8.97 4.33 5.86
N VAL A 52 -9.22 5.61 6.17
CA VAL A 52 -10.51 6.08 6.66
C VAL A 52 -11.58 5.88 5.60
N ALA A 53 -11.33 6.33 4.36
CA ALA A 53 -12.28 6.23 3.26
C ALA A 53 -12.63 4.77 2.93
N ALA A 54 -11.63 3.88 2.81
CA ALA A 54 -11.87 2.48 2.49
C ALA A 54 -12.57 1.72 3.62
N GLY A 55 -12.30 2.06 4.89
CA GLY A 55 -13.00 1.50 6.04
C GLY A 55 -14.50 1.74 5.93
N PHE A 56 -14.93 3.00 5.82
CA PHE A 56 -16.35 3.33 5.72
C PHE A 56 -16.98 2.93 4.39
N ALA A 57 -16.28 3.15 3.27
CA ALA A 57 -16.81 2.85 1.94
C ALA A 57 -16.99 1.35 1.73
N SER A 58 -16.09 0.50 2.23
CA SER A 58 -16.22 -0.95 2.08
C SER A 58 -17.44 -1.50 2.82
N GLU A 59 -17.72 -1.01 4.03
CA GLU A 59 -18.95 -1.36 4.75
C GLU A 59 -20.21 -0.85 4.04
N ALA A 60 -20.21 0.42 3.61
CA ALA A 60 -21.36 1.03 2.95
C ALA A 60 -21.69 0.34 1.62
N LEU A 61 -20.68 -0.01 0.82
CA LEU A 61 -20.84 -0.71 -0.46
C LEU A 61 -21.28 -2.16 -0.27
N LEU A 62 -20.77 -2.83 0.77
CA LEU A 62 -21.20 -4.19 1.11
C LEU A 62 -22.67 -4.20 1.59
N ALA A 63 -23.05 -3.27 2.46
CA ALA A 63 -24.41 -3.18 2.99
C ALA A 63 -25.44 -2.77 1.93
N ARG A 64 -25.11 -1.82 1.06
CA ARG A 64 -26.07 -1.25 0.08
C ARG A 64 -26.12 -2.00 -1.24
N TYR A 65 -24.98 -2.48 -1.73
CA TYR A 65 -24.85 -3.07 -3.08
C TYR A 65 -24.36 -4.51 -3.08
N ARG A 66 -24.07 -5.10 -1.91
CA ARG A 66 -23.52 -6.47 -1.76
C ARG A 66 -22.26 -6.71 -2.61
N ILE A 67 -21.49 -5.65 -2.85
CA ILE A 67 -20.25 -5.75 -3.62
C ILE A 67 -19.20 -6.49 -2.77
N PRO A 68 -18.59 -7.58 -3.28
CA PRO A 68 -17.58 -8.30 -2.54
C PRO A 68 -16.31 -7.43 -2.37
N ARG A 69 -15.79 -7.33 -1.14
CA ARG A 69 -14.59 -6.54 -0.83
C ARG A 69 -13.37 -6.86 -1.71
N PRO A 70 -13.10 -8.11 -2.14
CA PRO A 70 -12.03 -8.39 -3.10
C PRO A 70 -12.15 -7.62 -4.42
N LEU A 71 -13.37 -7.34 -4.90
CA LEU A 71 -13.59 -6.53 -6.10
C LEU A 71 -13.20 -5.07 -5.87
N LEU A 72 -13.49 -4.53 -4.67
CA LEU A 72 -13.05 -3.19 -4.27
C LEU A 72 -11.52 -3.10 -4.20
N VAL A 73 -10.86 -4.11 -3.65
CA VAL A 73 -9.39 -4.20 -3.63
C VAL A 73 -8.84 -4.26 -5.06
N ALA A 74 -9.43 -5.04 -5.95
CA ALA A 74 -9.02 -5.08 -7.36
C ALA A 74 -9.17 -3.70 -8.04
N GLY A 75 -10.26 -2.98 -7.78
CA GLY A 75 -10.46 -1.61 -8.27
C GLY A 75 -9.39 -0.64 -7.77
N VAL A 76 -9.05 -0.73 -6.48
CA VAL A 76 -7.97 0.08 -5.89
C VAL A 76 -6.60 -0.28 -6.48
N LEU A 77 -6.33 -1.56 -6.75
CA LEU A 77 -5.10 -1.99 -7.40
C LEU A 77 -5.01 -1.50 -8.85
N LEU A 78 -6.11 -1.46 -9.60
CA LEU A 78 -6.12 -0.85 -10.93
C LEU A 78 -5.83 0.66 -10.86
N LEU A 79 -6.27 1.33 -9.79
CA LEU A 79 -6.01 2.75 -9.57
C LEU A 79 -4.52 3.05 -9.29
N THR A 80 -3.72 2.07 -8.87
CA THR A 80 -2.26 2.27 -8.67
C THR A 80 -1.49 2.36 -10.00
N VAL A 81 -2.03 1.83 -11.10
CA VAL A 81 -1.39 1.81 -12.42
C VAL A 81 -1.01 3.21 -12.90
N PRO A 82 -1.92 4.22 -12.92
CA PRO A 82 -1.53 5.58 -13.28
C PRO A 82 -0.50 6.19 -12.32
N GLY A 83 -0.46 5.76 -11.06
CA GLY A 83 0.57 6.18 -10.10
C GLY A 83 1.96 5.66 -10.48
N HIS A 84 2.06 4.38 -10.85
CA HIS A 84 3.30 3.78 -11.32
C HIS A 84 3.74 4.33 -12.68
N LEU A 85 2.81 4.54 -13.61
CA LEU A 85 3.10 5.15 -14.91
C LEU A 85 3.68 6.57 -14.74
N ARG A 86 3.14 7.37 -13.82
CA ARG A 86 3.67 8.72 -13.53
C ARG A 86 5.09 8.71 -12.99
N ILE A 87 5.48 7.68 -12.22
CA ILE A 87 6.87 7.49 -11.80
C ILE A 87 7.73 7.09 -13.00
N ALA A 88 7.25 6.16 -13.83
CA ALA A 88 8.00 5.63 -14.97
C ALA A 88 8.33 6.69 -16.04
N PHE A 89 7.45 7.66 -16.28
CA PHE A 89 7.67 8.71 -17.28
C PHE A 89 8.72 9.77 -16.88
N GLY A 90 9.15 9.83 -15.61
CA GLY A 90 10.32 10.61 -15.18
C GLY A 90 10.26 12.13 -15.44
N VAL A 91 9.09 12.69 -15.74
CA VAL A 91 8.94 14.13 -16.04
C VAL A 91 9.00 14.96 -14.74
N PRO A 92 9.52 16.20 -14.74
CA PRO A 92 9.38 17.11 -13.60
C PRO A 92 7.92 17.55 -13.39
N GLY A 93 7.37 17.40 -12.17
CA GLY A 93 5.97 17.67 -11.82
C GLY A 93 5.10 16.45 -11.39
N PRO A 94 5.02 15.34 -12.15
CA PRO A 94 4.12 14.22 -11.88
C PRO A 94 4.35 13.46 -10.56
N LEU A 95 5.49 13.63 -9.87
CA LEU A 95 5.76 12.98 -8.58
C LEU A 95 4.82 13.47 -7.46
N TYR A 96 4.34 14.71 -7.52
CA TYR A 96 3.30 15.19 -6.59
C TYR A 96 1.99 14.40 -6.78
N ALA A 97 1.57 14.18 -8.02
CA ALA A 97 0.37 13.40 -8.30
C ALA A 97 0.56 11.90 -8.03
N ALA A 98 1.77 11.38 -8.23
CA ALA A 98 2.10 9.98 -7.92
C ALA A 98 2.09 9.71 -6.41
N SER A 99 2.69 10.58 -5.59
CA SER A 99 2.71 10.45 -4.12
C SER A 99 1.31 10.46 -3.51
N VAL A 100 0.44 11.36 -3.98
CA VAL A 100 -0.98 11.41 -3.59
C VAL A 100 -1.71 10.11 -3.93
N LEU A 101 -1.59 9.67 -5.19
CA LEU A 101 -2.34 8.54 -5.71
C LEU A 101 -1.89 7.21 -5.07
N LEU A 102 -0.56 6.99 -4.98
CA LEU A 102 -0.01 5.78 -4.37
C LEU A 102 -0.26 5.74 -2.86
N GLY A 103 -0.14 6.88 -2.17
CA GLY A 103 -0.48 7.00 -0.75
C GLY A 103 -1.92 6.59 -0.48
N PHE A 104 -2.87 7.16 -1.24
CA PHE A 104 -4.30 6.83 -1.11
C PHE A 104 -4.59 5.36 -1.43
N CYS A 105 -4.08 4.83 -2.54
CA CYS A 105 -4.36 3.46 -2.95
C CYS A 105 -3.77 2.43 -1.98
N PHE A 106 -2.55 2.65 -1.49
CA PHE A 106 -1.95 1.81 -0.46
C PHE A 106 -2.76 1.86 0.84
N GLY A 107 -3.16 3.08 1.25
CA GLY A 107 -3.99 3.30 2.44
C GLY A 107 -5.36 2.63 2.34
N ALA A 108 -5.96 2.59 1.15
CA ALA A 108 -7.25 1.94 0.92
C ALA A 108 -7.14 0.41 0.84
N ALA A 109 -6.13 -0.13 0.14
CA ALA A 109 -5.97 -1.56 -0.08
C ALA A 109 -5.63 -2.31 1.22
N TYR A 110 -4.74 -1.75 2.04
CA TYR A 110 -4.23 -2.41 3.25
C TYR A 110 -5.32 -2.82 4.26
N PRO A 111 -6.19 -1.92 4.76
CA PRO A 111 -7.23 -2.29 5.73
C PRO A 111 -8.28 -3.23 5.11
N MET A 112 -8.62 -3.09 3.83
CA MET A 112 -9.58 -4.00 3.20
C MET A 112 -9.04 -5.44 3.13
N ILE A 113 -7.74 -5.62 2.87
CA ILE A 113 -7.11 -6.95 2.87
C ILE A 113 -7.14 -7.57 4.26
N LEU A 114 -6.90 -6.77 5.31
CA LEU A 114 -7.04 -7.21 6.70
C LEU A 114 -8.45 -7.69 7.02
N THR A 115 -9.45 -6.90 6.63
CA THR A 115 -10.86 -7.29 6.81
C THR A 115 -11.17 -8.58 6.06
N ILE A 116 -10.73 -8.71 4.81
CA ILE A 116 -10.94 -9.93 3.99
C ILE A 116 -10.30 -11.17 4.64
N ILE A 117 -9.09 -11.06 5.19
CA ILE A 117 -8.44 -12.16 5.91
C ILE A 117 -9.27 -12.57 7.13
N SER A 118 -9.77 -11.59 7.90
CA SER A 118 -10.60 -11.86 9.08
C SER A 118 -11.95 -12.51 8.72
N GLU A 119 -12.55 -12.12 7.60
CA GLU A 119 -13.83 -12.66 7.11
C GLU A 119 -13.70 -14.09 6.57
N LEU A 120 -12.60 -14.40 5.86
CA LEU A 120 -12.40 -15.70 5.21
C LEU A 120 -11.90 -16.79 6.15
N PHE A 121 -11.00 -16.44 7.07
CA PHE A 121 -10.30 -17.43 7.91
C PHE A 121 -10.70 -17.37 9.39
N GLY A 122 -11.48 -16.37 9.77
CA GLY A 122 -11.77 -16.08 11.16
C GLY A 122 -10.56 -15.56 11.93
N LEU A 123 -10.77 -15.29 13.21
CA LEU A 123 -9.80 -14.60 14.06
C LEU A 123 -8.72 -15.53 14.67
N LYS A 124 -8.93 -16.85 14.63
CA LYS A 124 -8.09 -17.83 15.34
C LYS A 124 -6.62 -17.84 14.90
N TYR A 125 -6.35 -17.66 13.61
CA TYR A 125 -4.99 -17.62 13.04
C TYR A 125 -4.68 -16.30 12.33
N TYR A 126 -5.43 -15.24 12.68
CA TYR A 126 -5.38 -13.95 11.98
C TYR A 126 -3.97 -13.32 12.02
N SER A 127 -3.32 -13.34 13.19
CA SER A 127 -1.97 -12.79 13.37
C SER A 127 -0.92 -13.52 12.53
N THR A 128 -1.01 -14.85 12.43
CA THR A 128 -0.13 -15.67 11.60
C THR A 128 -0.34 -15.38 10.12
N LEU A 129 -1.58 -15.33 9.65
CA LEU A 129 -1.91 -15.05 8.24
C LEU A 129 -1.50 -13.63 7.83
N TYR A 130 -1.70 -12.66 8.71
CA TYR A 130 -1.23 -11.29 8.53
C TYR A 130 0.30 -11.22 8.40
N ASN A 131 1.02 -11.89 9.30
CA ASN A 131 2.48 -11.90 9.26
C ASN A 131 3.03 -12.59 8.01
N VAL A 132 2.43 -13.70 7.57
CA VAL A 132 2.81 -14.35 6.30
C VAL A 132 2.61 -13.42 5.10
N GLY A 133 1.51 -12.65 5.07
CA GLY A 133 1.26 -11.65 4.03
C GLY A 133 2.31 -10.52 4.02
N ASN A 134 2.75 -10.07 5.21
CA ASN A 134 3.79 -9.05 5.32
C ASN A 134 5.18 -9.58 4.97
N VAL A 135 5.52 -10.80 5.36
CA VAL A 135 6.77 -11.48 4.96
C VAL A 135 6.84 -11.67 3.45
N ALA A 136 5.70 -11.91 2.80
CA ALA A 136 5.62 -12.04 1.35
C ALA A 136 5.70 -10.69 0.61
N SER A 137 5.35 -9.58 1.28
CA SER A 137 5.57 -8.23 0.73
C SER A 137 7.04 -7.84 0.86
N THR A 138 7.55 -7.09 -0.11
CA THR A 138 8.96 -6.65 -0.32
C THR A 138 9.66 -6.00 0.87
N ARG A 139 8.94 -5.73 1.97
CA ARG A 139 9.46 -5.25 3.25
C ARG A 139 10.40 -6.25 3.96
N CYS A 140 10.29 -7.55 3.67
CA CYS A 140 11.04 -8.58 4.40
C CYS A 140 12.56 -8.62 4.15
N TYR A 141 13.10 -7.87 3.18
CA TYR A 141 14.56 -7.75 3.06
C TYR A 141 15.18 -6.68 3.95
N ARG A 142 14.41 -5.66 4.38
CA ARG A 142 14.94 -4.53 5.16
C ARG A 142 14.56 -4.60 6.64
N ASP A 143 13.33 -5.00 6.95
CA ASP A 143 12.85 -5.05 8.34
C ASP A 143 13.35 -6.30 9.09
N SER A 144 13.64 -7.41 8.40
CA SER A 144 14.29 -8.56 9.03
C SER A 144 15.69 -8.24 9.55
N PHE A 145 16.41 -7.29 8.93
CA PHE A 145 17.72 -6.84 9.42
C PHE A 145 17.58 -5.95 10.66
N LEU A 146 16.60 -5.05 10.69
CA LEU A 146 16.37 -4.13 11.81
C LEU A 146 15.75 -4.81 13.03
N VAL A 147 14.88 -5.82 12.83
CA VAL A 147 14.33 -6.60 13.94
C VAL A 147 15.39 -7.53 14.53
N VAL A 148 16.27 -8.14 13.72
CA VAL A 148 17.40 -8.93 14.26
C VAL A 148 18.38 -8.05 15.05
N ASP A 149 18.61 -6.80 14.63
CA ASP A 149 19.44 -5.85 15.36
C ASP A 149 18.80 -5.37 16.67
N SER A 150 17.46 -5.33 16.79
CA SER A 150 16.78 -4.98 18.04
C SER A 150 16.78 -6.09 19.09
N TRP A 151 17.10 -7.33 18.69
CA TRP A 151 17.30 -8.46 19.62
C TRP A 151 18.78 -8.65 20.04
N ARG A 152 19.68 -7.79 19.55
CA ARG A 152 21.12 -7.82 19.83
C ARG A 152 21.59 -6.65 20.71
N ARG A 153 20.66 -6.03 21.45
CA ARG A 153 20.94 -5.10 22.55
C ARG A 153 20.15 -5.49 23.78
#